data_AF-A0A183GLX1-F1
#
_entry.id   AF-A0A183GLX1-F1
#
_cell.length_a   1.000
_cell.length_b   1.000
_cell.length_c   1.000
_cell.angle_alpha   90.00
_cell.angle_beta   90.00
_cell.angle_gamma   90.00
#
_symmetry.space_group_name_H-M   'P 1'
#
loop_
_entity.id
_entity.type
_entity.pdbx_description
1 polymer ?
#
loop_
_entity_poly.entity_id
_entity_poly.type
_entity_poly.pdbx_seq_one_letter_code
_entity_poly.pdbx_strand_id
1 'polypeptide(L)'
;MAPRLVAIDIVALMHAVRPRGTCFVADPARLRKLIEEAQKRTSCQPDVEKLSKSLEELERENEVLRKAIREGGLSTSPSGSDAGSKKKKRRAKNKKETLKRIVIKDEFDE
;
A
#
# COMPACT_ATOMS: atom_id res chain seq x y z
N MET A 1 -0.76 27.22 5.10
CA MET A 1 -1.51 25.94 5.12
C MET A 1 -0.82 24.97 4.16
N ALA A 2 -0.59 23.71 4.56
CA ALA A 2 0.02 22.72 3.68
C ALA A 2 -0.99 22.23 2.61
N PRO A 3 -0.55 21.94 1.37
CA PRO A 3 -1.42 21.41 0.33
C PRO A 3 -1.92 20.00 0.71
N ARG A 4 -3.23 19.76 0.55
CA ARG A 4 -3.84 18.44 0.77
C ARG A 4 -3.84 17.67 -0.56
N LEU A 5 -3.27 16.47 -0.55
CA LEU A 5 -3.31 15.55 -1.68
C LEU A 5 -4.61 14.73 -1.60
N VAL A 6 -5.33 14.64 -2.72
CA VAL A 6 -6.58 13.88 -2.82
C VAL A 6 -6.51 12.97 -4.04
N ALA A 7 -6.91 11.71 -3.88
CA ALA A 7 -6.95 10.76 -4.98
C ALA A 7 -8.26 10.94 -5.77
N ILE A 8 -8.14 11.20 -7.07
CA ILE A 8 -9.27 11.40 -7.98
C ILE A 8 -9.15 10.37 -9.11
N ASP A 9 -10.30 9.81 -9.51
CA ASP A 9 -10.38 8.90 -10.65
C ASP A 9 -10.03 9.63 -11.97
N ILE A 10 -9.13 9.05 -12.76
CA ILE A 10 -8.63 9.68 -13.98
C ILE A 10 -9.71 9.86 -15.04
N VAL A 11 -10.65 8.92 -15.16
CA VAL A 11 -11.76 8.99 -16.12
C VAL A 11 -12.69 10.13 -15.72
N ALA A 12 -13.00 10.24 -14.43
CA ALA A 12 -13.82 11.31 -13.90
C ALA A 12 -13.16 12.70 -14.11
N LEU A 13 -11.84 12.79 -13.93
CA LEU A 13 -11.07 14.01 -14.22
C LEU A 13 -11.12 14.38 -15.71
N MET A 14 -10.95 13.42 -16.62
CA MET A 14 -11.05 13.65 -18.07
C MET A 14 -12.46 14.08 -18.50
N HIS A 15 -13.50 13.67 -17.79
CA HIS A 15 -14.86 14.17 -18.04
C HIS A 15 -15.08 15.60 -17.55
N ALA A 16 -14.33 16.04 -16.54
CA ALA A 16 -14.36 17.39 -15.99
C ALA A 16 -13.42 18.33 -16.75
N VAL A 17 -12.34 17.84 -17.34
CA VAL A 17 -11.37 18.61 -18.14
C VAL A 17 -11.36 18.09 -19.57
N ARG A 18 -12.06 18.79 -20.46
CA ARG A 18 -12.24 18.37 -21.85
C ARG A 18 -11.26 19.10 -22.76
N PRO A 19 -10.65 18.42 -23.75
CA PRO A 19 -9.88 19.09 -24.78
C PRO A 19 -10.82 19.94 -25.67
N ARG A 20 -10.36 21.14 -26.04
CA ARG A 20 -11.00 22.07 -26.97
C ARG A 20 -9.92 22.62 -27.91
N GLY A 21 -9.63 21.88 -28.96
CA GLY A 21 -8.54 22.22 -29.88
C GLY A 21 -7.18 22.13 -29.19
N THR A 22 -6.44 23.23 -29.14
CA THR A 22 -5.10 23.31 -28.53
C THR A 22 -5.13 23.56 -27.02
N CYS A 23 -6.32 23.81 -26.43
CA CYS A 23 -6.46 24.08 -25.01
C CYS A 23 -7.37 23.06 -24.30
N PHE A 24 -7.32 23.07 -22.97
CA PHE A 24 -8.22 22.29 -22.13
C PHE A 24 -9.23 23.24 -21.48
N VAL A 25 -10.50 22.84 -21.52
CA VAL A 25 -11.59 23.55 -20.82
C VAL A 25 -12.05 22.69 -19.65
N ALA A 26 -11.93 23.27 -18.46
CA ALA A 26 -12.38 22.65 -17.23
C ALA A 26 -13.83 23.08 -16.91
N ASP A 27 -14.66 22.13 -16.50
CA ASP A 27 -15.96 22.38 -15.88
C ASP A 27 -15.75 22.58 -14.37
N PRO A 28 -15.84 23.82 -13.87
CA PRO A 28 -15.56 24.13 -12.47
C PRO A 28 -16.55 23.47 -11.50
N ALA A 29 -17.80 23.26 -11.93
CA ALA A 29 -18.82 22.62 -11.09
C ALA A 29 -18.50 21.12 -10.90
N ARG A 30 -18.07 20.45 -11.98
CA ARG A 30 -17.63 19.05 -11.91
C ARG A 30 -16.35 18.89 -11.11
N LEU A 31 -15.36 19.76 -11.30
CA LEU A 31 -14.11 19.70 -10.52
C LEU A 31 -14.36 19.85 -9.02
N ARG A 32 -15.23 20.79 -8.61
CA ARG A 32 -15.59 20.95 -7.19
C ARG A 32 -16.21 19.68 -6.60
N LYS A 33 -17.16 19.06 -7.31
CA LYS A 33 -17.76 17.79 -6.89
C LYS A 33 -16.72 16.67 -6.74
N LEU A 34 -15.80 16.53 -7.69
CA LEU A 34 -14.74 15.52 -7.62
C LEU A 34 -13.83 15.72 -6.41
N ILE A 35 -13.48 16.97 -6.09
CA ILE A 35 -12.66 17.29 -4.91
C ILE A 35 -13.41 16.96 -3.63
N GLU A 36 -14.69 17.33 -3.52
CA GLU A 36 -15.53 17.01 -2.35
C GLU A 36 -15.69 15.50 -2.14
N GLU A 37 -15.94 14.74 -3.21
CA GLU A 37 -16.05 13.28 -3.14
C GLU A 37 -14.73 12.62 -2.74
N ALA A 38 -13.62 13.07 -3.31
CA ALA A 38 -12.29 12.58 -2.94
C ALA A 38 -11.98 12.88 -1.47
N GLN A 39 -12.34 14.08 -0.98
CA GLN A 39 -12.17 14.46 0.41
C GLN A 39 -13.01 13.58 1.35
N LYS A 40 -14.27 13.29 1.00
CA LYS A 40 -15.13 12.37 1.76
C LYS A 40 -14.48 10.99 1.90
N ARG A 41 -13.96 10.44 0.80
CA ARG A 41 -13.26 9.14 0.81
C ARG A 41 -12.03 9.14 1.71
N THR A 42 -11.24 10.21 1.69
CA THR A 42 -10.07 10.34 2.58
C THR A 42 -10.43 10.62 4.04
N SER A 43 -11.61 11.21 4.30
CA SER A 43 -12.10 11.48 5.65
C SER A 43 -12.68 10.24 6.35
N CYS A 44 -12.89 9.14 5.62
CA CYS A 44 -13.05 7.81 6.19
C CYS A 44 -11.70 7.33 6.74
N GLN A 45 -11.14 8.04 7.71
CA GLN A 45 -10.12 7.46 8.56
C GLN A 45 -10.77 6.28 9.28
N PRO A 46 -10.19 5.08 9.21
CA PRO A 46 -10.69 3.99 10.02
C PRO A 46 -10.61 4.40 11.48
N ASP A 47 -11.68 4.13 12.22
CA ASP A 47 -11.79 4.44 13.64
C ASP A 47 -10.70 3.67 14.39
N VAL A 48 -9.60 4.35 14.68
CA VAL A 48 -8.38 3.77 15.26
C VAL A 48 -8.70 3.09 16.61
N GLU A 49 -9.67 3.62 17.35
CA GLU A 49 -10.10 3.05 18.63
C GLU A 49 -10.91 1.76 18.46
N LYS A 50 -11.71 1.65 17.39
CA LYS A 50 -12.39 0.38 17.07
C LYS A 50 -11.41 -0.67 16.56
N LEU A 51 -10.42 -0.26 15.76
CA LEU A 51 -9.37 -1.14 15.28
C LEU A 51 -8.49 -1.65 16.43
N SER A 52 -8.14 -0.80 17.40
CA SER A 52 -7.34 -1.24 18.56
C SER A 52 -8.10 -2.23 19.44
N LYS A 53 -9.39 -1.97 19.72
CA LYS A 53 -10.24 -2.92 20.47
C LYS A 53 -10.36 -4.27 19.78
N SER A 54 -10.58 -4.27 18.46
CA SER A 54 -10.64 -5.51 17.67
C SER A 54 -9.30 -6.25 17.66
N LEU A 55 -8.18 -5.53 17.65
CA LEU A 55 -6.84 -6.12 17.68
C LEU A 55 -6.55 -6.80 19.03
N GLU A 56 -6.88 -6.15 20.15
CA GLU A 56 -6.76 -6.76 21.48
C GLU A 56 -7.62 -8.02 21.62
N GLU A 57 -8.83 -8.02 21.08
CA GLU A 57 -9.73 -9.18 21.11
C GLU A 57 -9.17 -10.35 20.31
N LEU A 58 -8.65 -10.08 19.10
CA LEU A 58 -7.96 -11.08 18.28
C LEU A 58 -6.70 -11.62 18.95
N GLU A 59 -5.94 -10.80 19.67
CA GLU A 59 -4.75 -11.26 20.41
C GLU A 59 -5.12 -12.22 21.54
N ARG A 60 -6.19 -11.94 22.28
CA ARG A 60 -6.71 -12.84 23.32
C ARG A 60 -7.17 -14.17 22.72
N GLU A 61 -7.92 -14.14 21.63
CA GLU A 61 -8.34 -15.35 20.92
C GLU A 61 -7.15 -16.17 20.42
N ASN A 62 -6.12 -15.50 19.87
CA ASN A 62 -4.89 -16.17 19.42
C ASN A 62 -4.16 -16.84 20.58
N GLU A 63 -4.13 -16.20 21.75
CA GLU A 63 -3.50 -16.77 22.94
C GLU A 63 -4.24 -18.02 23.44
N VAL A 64 -5.58 -17.99 23.45
CA VAL A 64 -6.43 -19.14 23.79
C VAL A 64 -6.19 -20.29 22.82
N LEU A 65 -6.18 -20.02 21.51
CA LEU A 65 -5.90 -21.03 20.49
C LEU A 65 -4.50 -21.61 20.64
N ARG A 66 -3.48 -20.79 20.92
CA ARG A 66 -2.12 -21.27 21.18
C ARG A 66 -2.03 -22.14 22.43
N LYS A 67 -2.76 -21.82 23.50
CA LYS A 67 -2.87 -22.67 24.71
C LYS A 67 -3.53 -24.00 24.37
N ALA A 68 -4.66 -23.98 23.66
CA ALA A 68 -5.35 -25.18 23.22
C ALA A 68 -4.48 -26.09 22.32
N ILE A 69 -3.67 -25.50 21.43
CA ILE A 69 -2.73 -26.27 20.59
C ILE A 69 -1.61 -26.92 21.44
N ARG A 70 -1.06 -26.20 22.41
CA ARG A 70 -0.03 -26.73 23.32
C ARG A 70 -0.57 -27.86 24.20
N GLU A 71 -1.77 -27.69 24.75
CA GLU A 71 -2.40 -28.68 25.63
C GLU A 71 -2.98 -29.86 24.85
N GLY A 72 -3.42 -29.65 23.62
CA GLY A 72 -3.96 -30.67 22.73
C GLY A 72 -2.89 -31.57 22.07
N GLY A 73 -1.62 -31.42 22.39
CA GLY A 73 -0.54 -32.31 21.91
C GLY A 73 -0.28 -32.25 20.41
N LEU A 74 -0.86 -31.29 19.68
CA LEU A 74 -0.51 -31.01 18.29
C LEU A 74 0.82 -30.25 18.28
N SER A 75 1.91 -31.01 18.46
CA SER A 75 3.28 -30.57 18.18
C SER A 75 3.35 -30.07 16.74
N THR A 76 3.16 -28.77 16.53
CA THR A 76 3.74 -28.10 15.38
C THR A 76 5.24 -28.07 15.62
N SER A 77 5.92 -29.12 15.14
CA SER A 77 7.37 -29.15 15.18
C SER A 77 7.89 -27.87 14.52
N PRO A 78 8.73 -27.06 15.19
CA PRO A 78 9.61 -26.20 14.45
C PRO A 78 10.56 -27.15 13.72
N SER A 79 10.33 -27.41 12.44
CA SER A 79 11.26 -28.17 11.60
C SER A 79 12.55 -27.37 11.48
N GLY A 80 13.43 -27.59 12.46
CA GLY A 80 14.75 -26.99 12.58
C GLY A 80 15.65 -27.89 13.41
N SER A 81 16.17 -28.94 12.78
CA SER A 81 17.41 -29.68 13.13
C SER A 81 17.74 -30.60 11.94
N ASP A 82 18.98 -30.89 11.55
CA ASP A 82 20.27 -30.59 12.14
C ASP A 82 21.37 -30.68 11.07
N ALA A 83 22.54 -30.18 11.44
CA ALA A 83 23.72 -30.05 10.60
C ALA A 83 24.34 -31.38 10.12
N GLY A 84 24.84 -31.36 8.87
CA GLY A 84 26.14 -31.96 8.54
C GLY A 84 26.20 -33.05 7.48
N SER A 85 26.39 -32.69 6.20
CA SER A 85 27.40 -33.33 5.35
C SER A 85 27.73 -32.54 4.06
N LYS A 86 28.95 -31.97 4.08
CA LYS A 86 29.90 -31.76 2.96
C LYS A 86 29.43 -31.10 1.64
N LYS A 87 29.75 -29.79 1.55
CA LYS A 87 30.39 -29.05 0.44
C LYS A 87 30.11 -29.50 -1.01
N LYS A 88 29.44 -28.63 -1.79
CA LYS A 88 29.93 -28.16 -3.10
C LYS A 88 29.67 -26.66 -3.27
N LYS A 89 30.75 -25.91 -3.47
CA LYS A 89 30.79 -24.48 -3.86
C LYS A 89 29.90 -24.21 -5.09
N ARG A 90 29.21 -23.07 -5.11
CA ARG A 90 29.38 -22.02 -6.15
C ARG A 90 28.64 -20.72 -5.79
N ARG A 91 29.45 -19.66 -5.59
CA ARG A 91 29.24 -18.21 -5.71
C ARG A 91 27.81 -17.66 -5.58
N ALA A 92 27.62 -16.92 -4.48
CA ALA A 92 26.60 -15.89 -4.34
C ALA A 92 26.73 -14.79 -5.39
N LYS A 93 25.61 -14.34 -5.95
CA LYS A 93 25.47 -12.99 -6.49
C LYS A 93 24.14 -12.43 -6.00
N ASN A 94 24.24 -11.64 -4.93
CA ASN A 94 23.14 -10.91 -4.36
C ASN A 94 23.09 -9.51 -4.97
N LYS A 95 21.87 -9.02 -5.20
CA LYS A 95 21.43 -7.63 -5.38
C LYS A 95 21.74 -6.95 -6.71
N LYS A 96 20.68 -6.59 -7.43
CA LYS A 96 20.04 -5.26 -7.41
C LYS A 96 19.11 -5.21 -8.63
N GLU A 97 17.82 -5.46 -8.40
CA GLU A 97 16.79 -5.06 -9.34
C GLU A 97 16.72 -3.53 -9.28
N THR A 98 17.40 -2.88 -10.22
CA THR A 98 17.35 -1.43 -10.40
C THR A 98 15.98 -1.07 -10.96
N LEU A 99 15.12 -0.53 -10.09
CA LEU A 99 14.04 0.38 -10.47
C LEU A 99 14.64 1.45 -11.39
N LYS A 100 14.28 1.40 -12.67
CA LYS A 100 14.64 2.44 -13.63
C LYS A 100 13.85 3.71 -13.26
N ARG A 101 14.49 4.60 -12.50
CA ARG A 101 14.08 6.01 -12.43
C ARG A 101 14.19 6.59 -13.83
N ILE A 102 13.06 6.88 -14.46
CA ILE A 102 13.01 7.76 -15.61
C ILE A 102 13.24 9.17 -15.07
N VAL A 103 14.44 9.70 -15.29
CA VAL A 103 14.73 11.12 -15.12
C VAL A 103 14.50 11.74 -16.49
N ILE A 104 13.42 12.50 -16.63
CA ILE A 104 13.26 13.41 -17.77
C ILE A 104 14.20 14.57 -17.49
N LYS A 105 15.28 14.67 -18.28
CA LYS A 105 16.06 15.90 -18.39
C LYS A 105 15.32 16.79 -19.37
N ASP A 106 14.75 17.87 -18.87
CA ASP A 106 14.45 19.01 -19.72
C ASP A 106 15.78 19.71 -19.97
N GLU A 107 16.44 19.34 -21.08
CA GLU A 107 17.42 20.20 -21.74
C GLU A 107 16.62 21.34 -22.39
N PHE A 108 16.55 22.47 -21.70
CA PHE A 108 16.27 23.75 -22.33
C PHE A 108 17.61 24.28 -22.83
N ASP A 109 17.89 24.07 -24.11
CA ASP A 109 18.88 24.84 -24.85
C ASP A 109 18.34 26.27 -25.10
N GLU A 110 19.29 27.22 -25.03
CA GLU A 110 19.27 28.69 -25.16
C GLU A 110 18.03 29.39 -25.74
#